data_AF-A0A842WSU0-F1
#
_entry.id   AF-A0A842WSU0-F1
#
_cell.length_a   1.000
_cell.length_b   1.000
_cell.length_c   1.000
_cell.angle_alpha   90.00
_cell.angle_beta   90.00
_cell.angle_gamma   90.00
#
_symmetry.space_group_name_H-M   'P 1'
#
loop_
_entity.id
_entity.type
_entity.pdbx_description
1 polymer ?
#
loop_
_entity_poly.entity_id
_entity_poly.type
_entity_poly.pdbx_seq_one_letter_code
_entity_poly.pdbx_strand_id
1 'polypeptide(L)'
;MSDAQKELARVRELMRKKKGGGRDPNEWRPDKAEEGKTLRWKLFILPPTDSMNGLWFYRHGAHYIDNRMHQCPRLHDDIKCPLCDFGFDMMRETDDRDKRREIRRALLSSARYAVNIYFPAYESTPMELRGRVFWYSMPETLYNICEEVVFREGPGDDPDDPAPWGFFYEPNAAHPLILEAKKKGDYNSYESSRFGGQKVPISKKDGMIDKILDQRFDLPNKFDERDIDTLQAIVDNLSGKTTSRPVITEQKTKTKTKQTTTKSTTQNDDKSEEEPEVETETETEVETEVETDVQTTDNEVETEPEVETETNENTEAEGVPETEDDAELQDLLAKLKSD
;
A
#
# COMPACT_ATOMS: atom_id res chain seq x y z
N MET A 1 25.32 -2.69 25.94
CA MET A 1 24.46 -2.08 24.91
C MET A 1 24.72 -0.59 24.88
N SER A 2 25.01 -0.04 23.69
CA SER A 2 25.12 1.42 23.48
C SER A 2 23.76 2.11 23.69
N ASP A 3 23.76 3.41 23.99
CA ASP A 3 22.51 4.16 24.19
C ASP A 3 21.61 4.13 22.95
N ALA A 4 22.21 4.14 21.75
CA ALA A 4 21.48 3.96 20.50
C ALA A 4 20.78 2.58 20.39
N GLN A 5 21.38 1.51 20.92
CA GLN A 5 20.76 0.17 20.92
C GLN A 5 19.60 0.08 21.92
N LYS A 6 19.72 0.72 23.08
CA LYS A 6 18.63 0.80 24.05
C LYS A 6 17.47 1.60 23.48
N GLU A 7 17.76 2.70 22.79
CA GLU A 7 16.73 3.51 22.13
C GLU A 7 16.05 2.73 21.01
N LEU A 8 16.80 2.07 20.12
CA LEU A 8 16.22 1.26 19.05
C LEU A 8 15.36 0.09 19.58
N ALA A 9 15.77 -0.54 20.68
CA ALA A 9 14.98 -1.58 21.34
C ALA A 9 13.68 -1.03 21.95
N ARG A 10 13.74 0.16 22.58
CA ARG A 10 12.57 0.87 23.09
C ARG A 10 11.60 1.24 21.97
N VAL A 11 12.12 1.74 20.84
CA VAL A 11 11.33 2.03 19.64
C VAL A 11 10.63 0.75 19.17
N ARG A 12 11.35 -0.36 19.01
CA ARG A 12 10.76 -1.65 18.58
C ARG A 12 9.65 -2.15 19.50
N GLU A 13 9.80 -1.99 20.82
CA GLU A 13 8.80 -2.42 21.79
C GLU A 13 7.53 -1.56 21.75
N LEU A 14 7.65 -0.23 21.60
CA LEU A 14 6.51 0.65 21.36
C LEU A 14 5.76 0.24 20.07
N MET A 15 6.52 -0.17 19.04
CA MET A 15 6.02 -0.55 17.71
C MET A 15 5.24 -1.86 17.67
N ARG A 16 5.24 -2.69 18.72
CA ARG A 16 4.56 -4.00 18.71
C ARG A 16 3.10 -3.97 19.20
N LYS A 17 2.66 -2.92 19.89
CA LYS A 17 1.48 -2.99 20.79
C LYS A 17 0.10 -2.73 20.18
N LYS A 18 -0.09 -2.61 18.86
CA LYS A 18 -1.43 -2.34 18.28
C LYS A 18 -1.81 -3.35 17.19
N LYS A 19 -3.08 -3.81 17.22
CA LYS A 19 -3.68 -4.61 16.14
C LYS A 19 -3.86 -3.72 14.90
N GLY A 20 -3.45 -4.24 13.75
CA GLY A 20 -3.54 -3.56 12.45
C GLY A 20 -5.00 -3.24 12.06
N GLY A 21 -5.18 -2.18 11.28
CA GLY A 21 -6.48 -1.77 10.76
C GLY A 21 -7.10 -2.81 9.81
N GLY A 22 -8.41 -2.67 9.57
CA GLY A 22 -9.12 -3.47 8.57
C GLY A 22 -8.51 -3.30 7.18
N ARG A 23 -8.45 -4.39 6.41
CA ARG A 23 -7.95 -4.39 5.03
C ARG A 23 -9.05 -3.89 4.08
N ASP A 24 -8.72 -3.06 3.08
CA ASP A 24 -9.67 -2.75 2.00
C ASP A 24 -10.03 -4.05 1.26
N PRO A 25 -11.31 -4.45 1.20
CA PRO A 25 -11.73 -5.68 0.51
C PRO A 25 -11.42 -5.67 -0.99
N ASN A 26 -11.13 -4.50 -1.56
CA ASN A 26 -10.76 -4.32 -2.97
C ASN A 26 -9.24 -4.28 -3.19
N GLU A 27 -8.44 -4.32 -2.11
CA GLU A 27 -7.00 -4.44 -2.20
C GLU A 27 -6.61 -5.92 -2.35
N TRP A 28 -6.09 -6.26 -3.52
CA TRP A 28 -5.46 -7.56 -3.69
C TRP A 28 -4.01 -7.53 -3.18
N ARG A 29 -3.61 -8.60 -2.51
CA ARG A 29 -2.23 -8.83 -2.05
C ARG A 29 -1.89 -10.28 -2.36
N PRO A 30 -0.73 -10.56 -2.95
CA PRO A 30 -0.28 -11.93 -3.15
C PRO A 30 -0.08 -12.62 -1.79
N ASP A 31 -0.41 -13.90 -1.74
CA ASP A 31 -0.16 -14.72 -0.57
C ASP A 31 1.35 -14.79 -0.26
N LYS A 32 1.69 -15.06 1.00
CA LYS A 32 3.09 -15.23 1.41
C LYS A 32 3.59 -16.57 0.87
N ALA A 33 4.68 -16.53 0.10
CA ALA A 33 5.31 -17.73 -0.42
C ALA A 33 5.95 -18.53 0.74
N GLU A 34 5.81 -19.86 0.68
CA GLU A 34 6.51 -20.78 1.58
C GLU A 34 7.90 -21.13 1.04
N GLU A 35 8.76 -21.70 1.89
CA GLU A 35 10.09 -22.13 1.50
C GLU A 35 10.03 -23.15 0.34
N GLY A 36 10.84 -22.95 -0.70
CA GLY A 36 10.88 -23.82 -1.89
C GLY A 36 9.63 -23.79 -2.78
N LYS A 37 8.57 -23.05 -2.43
CA LYS A 37 7.38 -22.90 -3.27
C LYS A 37 7.42 -21.58 -4.05
N THR A 38 7.04 -21.65 -5.32
CA THR A 38 6.80 -20.46 -6.16
C THR A 38 5.31 -20.31 -6.37
N LEU A 39 4.76 -19.18 -5.94
CA LEU A 39 3.39 -18.80 -6.25
C LEU A 39 3.39 -18.02 -7.56
N ARG A 40 2.44 -18.31 -8.45
CA ARG A 40 2.36 -17.68 -9.77
C ARG A 40 0.94 -17.22 -10.05
N TRP A 41 0.81 -15.98 -10.50
CA TRP A 41 -0.45 -15.42 -10.98
C TRP A 41 -0.27 -14.81 -12.37
N LYS A 42 -1.32 -14.85 -13.18
CA LYS A 42 -1.37 -14.15 -14.47
C LYS A 42 -2.46 -13.09 -14.40
N LEU A 43 -2.08 -11.84 -14.57
CA LEU A 43 -2.98 -10.69 -14.45
C LEU A 43 -2.65 -9.63 -15.50
N PHE A 44 -3.55 -8.67 -15.70
CA PHE A 44 -3.31 -7.49 -16.52
C PHE A 44 -3.24 -6.26 -15.62
N ILE A 45 -2.29 -5.38 -15.88
CA ILE A 45 -2.33 -4.01 -15.36
C ILE A 45 -3.25 -3.22 -16.28
N LEU A 46 -4.19 -2.49 -15.69
CA LEU A 46 -5.19 -1.71 -16.41
C LEU A 46 -4.70 -0.28 -16.67
N PRO A 47 -5.20 0.38 -17.73
CA PRO A 47 -4.87 1.78 -17.99
C PRO A 47 -5.35 2.68 -16.84
N PRO A 48 -4.78 3.89 -16.73
CA PRO A 48 -5.14 4.82 -15.67
C PRO A 48 -6.57 5.33 -15.76
N THR A 49 -7.11 5.73 -14.62
CA THR A 49 -8.32 6.57 -14.53
C THR A 49 -7.96 8.03 -14.79
N ASP A 50 -8.96 8.85 -15.11
CA ASP A 50 -8.75 10.27 -15.42
C ASP A 50 -8.09 11.04 -14.27
N SER A 51 -8.36 10.64 -13.02
CA SER A 51 -7.77 11.19 -11.80
C SER A 51 -6.27 10.98 -11.64
N MET A 52 -5.65 10.11 -12.45
CA MET A 52 -4.23 9.76 -12.35
C MET A 52 -3.35 10.58 -13.30
N ASN A 53 -3.87 11.63 -13.93
CA ASN A 53 -3.14 12.52 -14.84
C ASN A 53 -2.41 11.77 -15.98
N GLY A 54 -2.98 10.65 -16.45
CA GLY A 54 -2.40 9.82 -17.50
C GLY A 54 -1.25 8.90 -17.08
N LEU A 55 -0.79 8.93 -15.82
CA LEU A 55 0.19 7.97 -15.32
C LEU A 55 -0.47 6.64 -15.03
N TRP A 56 0.07 5.53 -15.55
CA TRP A 56 -0.49 4.18 -15.36
C TRP A 56 -0.42 3.64 -13.92
N PHE A 57 0.21 4.39 -13.01
CA PHE A 57 0.37 4.07 -11.61
C PHE A 57 0.17 5.32 -10.74
N TYR A 58 -0.15 5.11 -9.47
CA TYR A 58 -0.14 6.17 -8.46
C TYR A 58 1.00 5.90 -7.47
N ARG A 59 2.00 6.78 -7.46
CA ARG A 59 3.13 6.68 -6.52
C ARG A 59 2.63 7.03 -5.12
N HIS A 60 2.97 6.18 -4.16
CA HIS A 60 2.64 6.38 -2.77
C HIS A 60 3.79 5.89 -1.89
N GLY A 61 3.70 6.14 -0.60
CA GLY A 61 4.68 5.63 0.33
C GLY A 61 4.19 5.73 1.75
N ALA A 62 4.55 4.75 2.56
CA ALA A 62 4.13 4.75 3.94
C ALA A 62 5.26 4.38 4.89
N HIS A 63 5.20 4.97 6.06
CA HIS A 63 5.91 4.52 7.24
C HIS A 63 5.10 3.41 7.91
N TYR A 64 5.79 2.39 8.40
CA TYR A 64 5.15 1.31 9.13
C TYR A 64 5.58 1.38 10.60
N ILE A 65 4.68 1.91 11.42
CA ILE A 65 4.93 2.29 12.82
C ILE A 65 3.82 1.69 13.67
N ASP A 66 4.13 1.04 14.79
CA ASP A 66 3.11 0.42 15.65
C ASP A 66 2.19 -0.58 14.92
N ASN A 67 2.69 -1.31 13.92
CA ASN A 67 1.87 -2.12 12.99
C ASN A 67 0.76 -1.32 12.28
N ARG A 68 0.95 -0.01 12.13
CA ARG A 68 0.06 0.91 11.42
C ARG A 68 0.81 1.55 10.26
N MET A 69 0.06 1.75 9.19
CA MET A 69 0.54 2.44 8.01
C MET A 69 0.28 3.94 8.21
N HIS A 70 1.30 4.76 8.05
CA HIS A 70 1.18 6.22 8.04
C HIS A 70 1.67 6.73 6.68
N GLN A 71 0.82 7.45 5.95
CA GLN A 71 1.18 7.98 4.64
C GLN A 71 2.33 8.99 4.76
N CYS A 72 3.31 8.88 3.87
CA CYS A 72 4.51 9.72 3.88
C CYS A 72 4.29 10.96 2.99
N PRO A 73 4.16 12.18 3.56
CA PRO A 73 3.92 13.38 2.76
C PRO A 73 5.05 13.66 1.76
N ARG A 74 6.28 13.20 2.05
CA ARG A 74 7.44 13.34 1.16
C ARG A 74 7.33 12.53 -0.12
N LEU A 75 6.74 11.34 -0.08
CA LEU A 75 6.62 10.49 -1.27
C LEU A 75 5.36 10.76 -2.09
N HIS A 76 4.33 11.33 -1.45
CA HIS A 76 3.06 11.62 -2.10
C HIS A 76 3.01 13.02 -2.71
N ASP A 77 3.43 14.02 -1.94
CA ASP A 77 3.16 15.43 -2.23
C ASP A 77 4.45 16.26 -2.34
N ASP A 78 5.62 15.59 -2.27
CA ASP A 78 6.94 16.22 -2.19
C ASP A 78 7.07 17.22 -1.02
N ILE A 79 6.27 17.03 0.04
CA ILE A 79 6.27 17.86 1.26
C ILE A 79 7.23 17.27 2.30
N LYS A 80 7.78 18.12 3.16
CA LYS A 80 8.65 17.71 4.27
C LYS A 80 7.96 16.67 5.17
N CYS A 81 8.60 15.53 5.42
CA CYS A 81 8.10 14.49 6.33
C CYS A 81 8.94 14.49 7.61
N PRO A 82 8.36 14.83 8.78
CA PRO A 82 9.08 14.87 10.05
C PRO A 82 9.82 13.57 10.38
N LEU A 83 9.17 12.43 10.11
CA LEU A 83 9.72 11.13 10.43
C LEU A 83 10.85 10.70 9.47
N CYS A 84 10.73 11.03 8.18
CA CYS A 84 11.84 10.87 7.24
C CYS A 84 13.05 11.68 7.68
N ASP A 85 12.84 12.95 8.02
CA ASP A 85 13.93 13.85 8.40
C ASP A 85 14.61 13.38 9.68
N PHE A 86 13.84 12.98 10.69
CA PHE A 86 14.36 12.36 11.90
C PHE A 86 15.18 11.10 11.59
N GLY A 87 14.67 10.21 10.73
CA GLY A 87 15.41 9.01 10.31
C GLY A 87 16.70 9.34 9.54
N PHE A 88 16.70 10.37 8.70
CA PHE A 88 17.91 10.83 8.01
C PHE A 88 18.94 11.43 8.96
N ASP A 89 18.50 12.20 9.96
CA ASP A 89 19.36 12.76 10.99
C ASP A 89 20.02 11.64 11.83
N MET A 90 19.24 10.64 12.27
CA MET A 90 19.80 9.46 12.96
C MET A 90 20.81 8.70 12.10
N MET A 91 20.59 8.59 10.79
CA MET A 91 21.58 7.95 9.90
C MET A 91 22.86 8.79 9.75
N ARG A 92 22.80 10.12 9.88
CA ARG A 92 24.00 10.98 9.83
C ARG A 92 24.86 10.85 11.09
N GLU A 93 24.26 10.47 12.21
CA GLU A 93 24.97 10.26 13.49
C GLU A 93 25.76 8.95 13.56
N THR A 94 25.63 8.08 12.55
CA THR A 94 26.35 6.80 12.53
C THR A 94 26.86 6.42 11.13
N ASP A 95 28.11 5.98 11.07
CA ASP A 95 28.73 5.42 9.87
C ASP A 95 28.56 3.89 9.76
N ASP A 96 27.99 3.26 10.80
CA ASP A 96 27.76 1.82 10.85
C ASP A 96 26.65 1.41 9.86
N ARG A 97 27.04 0.61 8.86
CA ARG A 97 26.15 0.18 7.77
C ARG A 97 24.93 -0.58 8.27
N ASP A 98 25.09 -1.43 9.28
CA ASP A 98 23.99 -2.25 9.79
C ASP A 98 23.00 -1.40 10.58
N LYS A 99 23.50 -0.47 11.41
CA LYS A 99 22.64 0.49 12.11
C LYS A 99 21.87 1.37 11.14
N ARG A 100 22.49 1.88 10.07
CA ARG A 100 21.80 2.65 9.04
C ARG A 100 20.71 1.84 8.35
N ARG A 101 20.94 0.56 8.10
CA ARG A 101 19.93 -0.36 7.54
C ARG A 101 18.76 -0.55 8.50
N GLU A 102 19.02 -0.70 9.80
CA GLU A 102 17.98 -0.79 10.82
C GLU A 102 17.15 0.50 10.92
N ILE A 103 17.80 1.66 10.94
CA ILE A 103 17.14 2.98 10.95
C ILE A 103 16.26 3.14 9.72
N ARG A 104 16.77 2.83 8.52
CA ARG A 104 15.99 2.89 7.28
C ARG A 104 14.74 2.01 7.35
N ARG A 105 14.88 0.78 7.86
CA ARG A 105 13.75 -0.16 7.98
C ARG A 105 12.70 0.30 9.00
N ALA A 106 13.13 0.95 10.08
CA ALA A 106 12.24 1.34 11.18
C ALA A 106 11.55 2.69 10.94
N LEU A 107 12.24 3.66 10.35
CA LEU A 107 11.77 5.06 10.32
C LEU A 107 11.51 5.59 8.92
N LEU A 108 12.19 5.11 7.89
CA LEU A 108 12.00 5.62 6.53
C LEU A 108 10.85 4.91 5.83
N SER A 109 10.08 5.70 5.07
CA SER A 109 9.00 5.18 4.25
C SER A 109 9.52 4.31 3.12
N SER A 110 8.76 3.28 2.76
CA SER A 110 9.01 2.51 1.54
C SER A 110 8.13 3.03 0.40
N ALA A 111 8.75 3.36 -0.73
CA ALA A 111 8.01 3.73 -1.94
C ALA A 111 7.25 2.52 -2.49
N ARG A 112 6.01 2.76 -2.91
CA ARG A 112 5.13 1.77 -3.53
C ARG A 112 4.29 2.42 -4.62
N TYR A 113 3.72 1.59 -5.47
CA TYR A 113 3.06 2.03 -6.68
C TYR A 113 1.69 1.35 -6.75
N ALA A 114 0.63 2.12 -6.60
CA ALA A 114 -0.71 1.58 -6.70
C ALA A 114 -1.08 1.45 -8.18
N VAL A 115 -1.67 0.32 -8.55
CA VAL A 115 -2.17 0.05 -9.90
C VAL A 115 -3.53 -0.64 -9.84
N ASN A 116 -4.35 -0.42 -10.85
CA ASN A 116 -5.53 -1.23 -11.11
C ASN A 116 -5.11 -2.51 -11.83
N ILE A 117 -5.58 -3.66 -11.36
CA ILE A 117 -5.27 -4.97 -11.94
C ILE A 117 -6.54 -5.75 -12.25
N TYR A 118 -6.48 -6.56 -13.29
CA TYR A 118 -7.55 -7.47 -13.69
C TYR A 118 -7.05 -8.91 -13.74
N PHE A 119 -7.77 -9.81 -13.08
CA PHE A 119 -7.53 -11.24 -13.18
C PHE A 119 -8.42 -11.84 -14.27
N PRO A 120 -7.85 -12.34 -15.37
CA PRO A 120 -8.64 -12.97 -16.43
C PRO A 120 -9.32 -14.25 -15.93
N ALA A 121 -10.45 -14.59 -16.56
CA ALA A 121 -11.24 -15.78 -16.26
C ALA A 121 -10.60 -17.08 -16.81
N TYR A 122 -9.31 -17.28 -16.56
CA TYR A 122 -8.61 -18.51 -16.88
C TYR A 122 -8.84 -19.57 -15.79
N GLU A 123 -8.75 -20.84 -16.18
CA GLU A 123 -8.88 -21.95 -15.24
C GLU A 123 -7.75 -21.99 -14.20
N SER A 124 -6.56 -21.49 -14.55
CA SER A 124 -5.43 -21.38 -13.61
C SER A 124 -5.57 -20.25 -12.58
N THR A 125 -6.46 -19.28 -12.81
CA THR A 125 -6.72 -18.20 -11.86
C THR A 125 -7.58 -18.74 -10.70
N PRO A 126 -7.30 -18.40 -9.42
CA PRO A 126 -8.18 -18.76 -8.32
C PRO A 126 -9.62 -18.24 -8.51
N MET A 127 -10.61 -19.04 -8.14
CA MET A 127 -12.02 -18.80 -8.48
C MET A 127 -12.52 -17.44 -7.95
N GLU A 128 -12.08 -17.07 -6.76
CA GLU A 128 -12.40 -15.83 -6.07
C GLU A 128 -11.82 -14.56 -6.73
N LEU A 129 -10.81 -14.72 -7.60
CA LEU A 129 -10.18 -13.64 -8.34
C LEU A 129 -10.68 -13.54 -9.79
N ARG A 130 -11.15 -14.64 -10.39
CA ARG A 130 -11.52 -14.73 -11.81
C ARG A 130 -12.49 -13.63 -12.23
N GLY A 131 -12.11 -12.87 -13.24
CA GLY A 131 -12.95 -11.86 -13.88
C GLY A 131 -13.16 -10.60 -13.05
N ARG A 132 -12.39 -10.40 -11.98
CA ARG A 132 -12.53 -9.25 -11.08
C ARG A 132 -11.38 -8.25 -11.23
N VAL A 133 -11.72 -6.99 -10.97
CA VAL A 133 -10.77 -5.89 -10.85
C VAL A 133 -10.46 -5.65 -9.38
N PHE A 134 -9.19 -5.43 -9.09
CA PHE A 134 -8.69 -5.03 -7.78
C PHE A 134 -7.71 -3.88 -7.95
N TRP A 135 -7.39 -3.20 -6.86
CA TRP A 135 -6.17 -2.39 -6.82
C TRP A 135 -5.07 -3.16 -6.09
N TYR A 136 -3.82 -2.86 -6.44
CA TYR A 136 -2.64 -3.52 -5.89
C TYR A 136 -1.56 -2.50 -5.54
N SER A 137 -1.09 -2.53 -4.28
CA SER A 137 0.10 -1.77 -3.84
C SER A 137 1.37 -2.53 -4.24
N MET A 138 1.88 -2.20 -5.42
CA MET A 138 3.01 -2.86 -6.05
C MET A 138 4.35 -2.39 -5.43
N PRO A 139 5.26 -3.33 -5.09
CA PRO A 139 6.64 -3.00 -4.70
C PRO A 139 7.47 -2.46 -5.88
N GLU A 140 8.53 -1.73 -5.54
CA GLU A 140 9.47 -1.12 -6.49
C GLU A 140 10.08 -2.13 -7.49
N THR A 141 10.39 -3.35 -7.07
CA THR A 141 10.92 -4.40 -7.97
C THR A 141 10.00 -4.65 -9.18
N LEU A 142 8.68 -4.67 -8.96
CA LEU A 142 7.72 -4.88 -10.04
C LEU A 142 7.46 -3.60 -10.85
N TYR A 143 7.54 -2.45 -10.20
CA TYR A 143 7.50 -1.16 -10.90
C TYR A 143 8.64 -1.05 -11.90
N ASN A 144 9.87 -1.40 -11.50
CA ASN A 144 11.04 -1.37 -12.38
C ASN A 144 10.86 -2.31 -13.58
N ILE A 145 10.31 -3.52 -13.38
CA ILE A 145 9.97 -4.44 -14.48
C ILE A 145 8.97 -3.79 -15.46
N CYS A 146 8.00 -3.01 -14.96
CA CYS A 146 7.05 -2.29 -15.80
C CYS A 146 7.71 -1.12 -16.55
N GLU A 147 8.56 -0.34 -15.88
CA GLU A 147 9.31 0.75 -16.51
C GLU A 147 10.23 0.23 -17.62
N GLU A 148 10.94 -0.88 -17.37
CA GLU A 148 11.78 -1.52 -18.38
C GLU A 148 11.00 -1.86 -19.65
N VAL A 149 9.74 -2.27 -19.55
CA VAL A 149 8.89 -2.53 -20.72
C VAL A 149 8.45 -1.24 -21.40
N VAL A 150 8.05 -0.22 -20.63
CA VAL A 150 7.57 1.07 -21.17
C VAL A 150 8.68 1.81 -21.91
N PHE A 151 9.89 1.82 -21.35
CA PHE A 151 11.04 2.53 -21.91
C PHE A 151 11.84 1.72 -22.93
N ARG A 152 11.44 0.47 -23.20
CA ARG A 152 12.07 -0.33 -24.25
C ARG A 152 11.66 0.16 -25.63
N GLU A 153 12.65 0.44 -26.48
CA GLU A 153 12.44 1.00 -27.82
C GLU A 153 11.84 0.00 -28.84
N GLY A 154 11.89 -1.30 -28.56
CA GLY A 154 11.39 -2.33 -29.48
C GLY A 154 11.44 -3.77 -28.91
N PRO A 155 11.02 -4.77 -29.70
CA PRO A 155 10.95 -6.17 -29.25
C PRO A 155 12.31 -6.85 -29.08
N GLY A 156 13.41 -6.17 -29.36
CA GLY A 156 14.75 -6.77 -29.46
C GLY A 156 14.99 -7.43 -30.82
N ASP A 157 16.12 -8.14 -30.92
CA ASP A 157 16.60 -8.73 -32.18
C ASP A 157 16.11 -10.17 -32.41
N ASP A 158 15.53 -10.81 -31.39
CA ASP A 158 15.01 -12.18 -31.50
C ASP A 158 13.55 -12.16 -32.02
N PRO A 159 13.31 -12.58 -33.29
CA PRO A 159 11.97 -12.60 -33.86
C PRO A 159 11.10 -13.74 -33.30
N ASP A 160 11.71 -14.79 -32.74
CA ASP A 160 11.01 -15.97 -32.24
C ASP A 160 10.59 -15.80 -30.77
N ASP A 161 11.29 -14.96 -30.00
CA ASP A 161 10.94 -14.57 -28.63
C ASP A 161 11.01 -13.04 -28.43
N PRO A 162 10.07 -12.28 -29.03
CA PRO A 162 10.07 -10.84 -28.91
C PRO A 162 9.86 -10.43 -27.46
N ALA A 163 10.78 -9.61 -26.96
CA ALA A 163 10.73 -9.10 -25.61
C ALA A 163 9.55 -8.10 -25.47
N PRO A 164 8.83 -8.07 -24.34
CA PRO A 164 7.71 -7.14 -24.14
C PRO A 164 8.19 -5.69 -24.21
N TRP A 165 7.46 -4.82 -24.90
CA TRP A 165 7.84 -3.42 -25.08
C TRP A 165 6.62 -2.50 -25.29
N GLY A 166 6.79 -1.21 -24.97
CA GLY A 166 5.77 -0.17 -25.11
C GLY A 166 4.64 -0.28 -24.08
N PHE A 167 3.44 0.18 -24.46
CA PHE A 167 2.27 0.15 -23.57
C PHE A 167 1.80 -1.28 -23.32
N PHE A 168 2.06 -1.78 -22.11
CA PHE A 168 1.61 -3.12 -21.67
C PHE A 168 0.17 -3.15 -21.18
N TYR A 169 -0.46 -1.99 -20.98
CA TYR A 169 -1.80 -1.83 -20.39
C TYR A 169 -2.87 -1.43 -21.42
N GLU A 170 -2.58 -1.54 -22.71
CA GLU A 170 -3.56 -1.24 -23.76
C GLU A 170 -4.68 -2.30 -23.79
N PRO A 171 -5.96 -1.97 -23.57
CA PRO A 171 -7.00 -2.97 -23.34
C PRO A 171 -7.18 -4.03 -24.44
N ASN A 172 -6.93 -3.64 -25.69
CA ASN A 172 -7.06 -4.52 -26.86
C ASN A 172 -5.77 -5.28 -27.18
N ALA A 173 -4.63 -4.89 -26.60
CA ALA A 173 -3.30 -5.39 -26.93
C ALA A 173 -2.34 -5.27 -25.73
N ALA A 174 -2.74 -5.82 -24.58
CA ALA A 174 -1.98 -5.75 -23.34
C ALA A 174 -0.98 -6.90 -23.21
N HIS A 175 0.14 -6.66 -22.54
CA HIS A 175 1.01 -7.75 -22.10
C HIS A 175 0.51 -8.24 -20.73
N PRO A 176 0.18 -9.53 -20.56
CA PRO A 176 -0.16 -10.06 -19.26
C PRO A 176 1.10 -10.11 -18.38
N LEU A 177 0.99 -9.63 -17.15
CA LEU A 177 2.04 -9.82 -16.14
C LEU A 177 1.92 -11.22 -15.55
N ILE A 178 3.01 -11.98 -15.61
CA ILE A 178 3.20 -13.22 -14.87
C ILE A 178 3.91 -12.83 -13.57
N LEU A 179 3.12 -12.68 -12.51
CA LEU A 179 3.62 -12.38 -11.19
C LEU A 179 4.12 -13.67 -10.53
N GLU A 180 5.39 -13.72 -10.15
CA GLU A 180 5.98 -14.84 -9.43
C GLU A 180 6.48 -14.36 -8.06
N ALA A 181 5.97 -14.98 -6.99
CA ALA A 181 6.42 -14.74 -5.64
C ALA A 181 7.20 -15.96 -5.11
N LYS A 182 8.42 -15.72 -4.64
CA LYS A 182 9.27 -16.69 -3.96
C LYS A 182 9.62 -16.16 -2.57
N LYS A 183 9.78 -17.04 -1.59
CA LYS A 183 10.21 -16.62 -0.25
C LYS A 183 11.68 -16.19 -0.28
N LYS A 184 11.99 -15.00 0.25
CA LYS A 184 13.37 -14.48 0.45
C LYS A 184 13.43 -13.88 1.85
N GLY A 185 13.93 -14.66 2.81
CA GLY A 185 13.80 -14.35 4.23
C GLY A 185 12.32 -14.34 4.67
N ASP A 186 11.89 -13.27 5.34
CA ASP A 186 10.51 -13.12 5.82
C ASP A 186 9.54 -12.52 4.80
N TYR A 187 10.00 -12.24 3.59
CA TYR A 187 9.27 -11.48 2.57
C TYR A 187 9.13 -12.26 1.27
N ASN A 188 8.20 -11.81 0.42
CA ASN A 188 8.11 -12.26 -0.96
C ASN A 188 9.14 -11.49 -1.81
N SER A 189 9.98 -12.20 -2.55
CA SER A 189 10.72 -11.67 -3.70
C SER A 189 9.90 -11.83 -4.97
N TYR A 190 9.96 -10.81 -5.82
CA TYR A 190 9.27 -10.75 -7.11
C TYR A 190 10.24 -10.68 -8.30
N GLU A 191 11.54 -10.90 -8.07
CA GLU A 191 12.61 -10.79 -9.06
C GLU A 191 12.42 -11.71 -10.28
N SER A 192 11.64 -12.80 -10.16
CA SER A 192 11.32 -13.71 -11.27
C SER A 192 10.04 -13.36 -12.06
N SER A 193 9.36 -12.27 -11.68
CA SER A 193 8.16 -11.81 -12.38
C SER A 193 8.52 -11.24 -13.75
N ARG A 194 7.61 -11.37 -14.73
CA ARG A 194 7.86 -10.91 -16.10
C ARG A 194 6.55 -10.71 -16.86
N PHE A 195 6.60 -9.91 -17.92
CA PHE A 195 5.50 -9.85 -18.89
C PHE A 195 5.56 -11.03 -19.87
N GLY A 196 4.40 -11.48 -20.34
CA GLY A 196 4.32 -12.43 -21.45
C GLY A 196 4.73 -11.77 -22.78
N GLY A 197 5.41 -12.49 -23.66
CA GLY A 197 5.91 -11.95 -24.94
C GLY A 197 4.81 -11.50 -25.92
N GLN A 198 3.64 -12.13 -25.89
CA GLN A 198 2.55 -11.79 -26.80
C GLN A 198 1.53 -10.81 -26.18
N LYS A 199 1.23 -9.74 -26.92
CA LYS A 199 0.08 -8.86 -26.64
C LYS A 199 -1.25 -9.58 -26.89
N VAL A 200 -2.16 -9.47 -25.94
CA VAL A 200 -3.50 -10.04 -26.03
C VAL A 200 -4.54 -9.06 -25.48
N PRO A 201 -5.78 -9.06 -25.97
CA PRO A 201 -6.83 -8.26 -25.35
C PRO A 201 -7.14 -8.78 -23.95
N ILE A 202 -7.46 -7.86 -23.03
CA ILE A 202 -7.81 -8.22 -21.64
C ILE A 202 -9.09 -9.08 -21.58
N SER A 203 -9.95 -8.97 -22.59
CA SER A 203 -11.10 -9.85 -22.83
C SER A 203 -11.29 -10.08 -24.33
N LYS A 204 -11.62 -11.31 -24.72
CA LYS A 204 -12.01 -11.66 -26.10
C LYS A 204 -13.51 -11.48 -26.38
N LYS A 205 -14.30 -11.15 -25.36
CA LYS A 205 -15.76 -10.97 -25.47
C LYS A 205 -16.07 -9.50 -25.73
N ASP A 206 -16.89 -9.24 -26.76
CA ASP A 206 -17.33 -7.90 -27.12
C ASP A 206 -18.04 -7.19 -25.95
N GLY A 207 -17.75 -5.90 -25.77
CA GLY A 207 -18.32 -5.06 -24.70
C GLY A 207 -17.89 -5.42 -23.27
N MET A 208 -17.09 -6.47 -23.06
CA MET A 208 -16.58 -6.80 -21.72
C MET A 208 -15.37 -5.95 -21.33
N ILE A 209 -14.62 -5.41 -22.29
CA ILE A 209 -13.49 -4.52 -22.01
C ILE A 209 -13.98 -3.28 -21.27
N ASP A 210 -14.98 -2.59 -21.78
CA ASP A 210 -15.53 -1.38 -21.15
C ASP A 210 -16.04 -1.68 -19.73
N LYS A 211 -16.78 -2.78 -19.55
CA LYS A 211 -17.22 -3.23 -18.23
C LYS A 211 -16.09 -3.53 -17.24
N ILE A 212 -14.93 -3.98 -17.71
CA ILE A 212 -13.75 -4.18 -16.88
C ILE A 212 -13.15 -2.82 -16.52
N LEU A 213 -13.05 -1.90 -17.49
CA LEU A 213 -12.51 -0.57 -17.28
C LEU A 213 -13.37 0.30 -16.36
N ASP A 214 -14.69 0.12 -16.35
CA ASP A 214 -15.63 0.80 -15.45
C ASP A 214 -15.50 0.34 -13.99
N GLN A 215 -14.88 -0.82 -13.74
CA GLN A 215 -14.63 -1.35 -12.39
C GLN A 215 -13.29 -0.86 -11.81
N ARG A 216 -12.54 -0.03 -12.52
CA ARG A 216 -11.27 0.53 -12.02
C ARG A 216 -11.53 1.41 -10.81
N PHE A 217 -10.61 1.35 -9.86
CA PHE A 217 -10.62 2.17 -8.66
C PHE A 217 -9.90 3.49 -8.92
N ASP A 218 -10.45 4.55 -8.36
CA ASP A 218 -9.76 5.83 -8.22
C ASP A 218 -8.67 5.71 -7.15
N LEU A 219 -7.42 5.48 -7.59
CA LEU A 219 -6.31 5.12 -6.70
C LEU A 219 -5.91 6.22 -5.71
N PRO A 220 -5.84 7.52 -6.09
CA PRO A 220 -5.62 8.61 -5.12
C PRO A 220 -6.55 8.54 -3.90
N ASN A 221 -7.82 8.19 -4.11
CA ASN A 221 -8.84 8.09 -3.06
C ASN A 221 -8.75 6.82 -2.21
N LYS A 222 -7.76 5.94 -2.46
CA LYS A 222 -7.50 4.74 -1.65
C LYS A 222 -6.55 4.96 -0.47
N PHE A 223 -5.95 6.15 -0.38
CA PHE A 223 -4.96 6.45 0.64
C PHE A 223 -5.50 7.50 1.62
N ASP A 224 -5.25 7.27 2.91
CA ASP A 224 -5.60 8.23 3.95
C ASP A 224 -4.91 9.58 3.72
N GLU A 225 -5.50 10.62 4.31
CA GLU A 225 -4.86 11.93 4.38
C GLU A 225 -3.55 11.86 5.17
N ARG A 226 -2.63 12.77 4.84
CA ARG A 226 -1.29 12.79 5.41
C ARG A 226 -1.34 13.59 6.70
N ASP A 227 -1.50 12.88 7.80
CA ASP A 227 -1.54 13.46 9.13
C ASP A 227 -0.10 13.79 9.61
N ILE A 228 0.37 14.99 9.24
CA ILE A 228 1.69 15.52 9.61
C ILE A 228 1.82 15.66 11.12
N ASP A 229 0.75 16.04 11.82
CA ASP A 229 0.74 16.24 13.27
C ASP A 229 0.93 14.90 14.00
N THR A 230 0.27 13.84 13.54
CA THR A 230 0.50 12.48 14.05
C THR A 230 1.94 12.03 13.82
N LEU A 231 2.51 12.28 12.63
CA LEU A 231 3.91 11.94 12.34
C LEU A 231 4.87 12.73 13.25
N GLN A 232 4.61 14.01 13.48
CA GLN A 232 5.40 14.84 14.38
C GLN A 232 5.30 14.35 15.83
N ALA A 233 4.10 14.01 16.31
CA ALA A 233 3.90 13.47 17.65
C ALA A 233 4.62 12.13 17.86
N ILE A 234 4.77 11.31 16.81
CA ILE A 234 5.61 10.12 16.84
C ILE A 234 7.07 10.51 17.01
N VAL A 235 7.58 11.45 16.20
CA VAL A 235 8.97 11.95 16.33
C VAL A 235 9.24 12.52 17.72
N ASP A 236 8.32 13.32 18.27
CA ASP A 236 8.47 13.91 19.60
C ASP A 236 8.60 12.82 20.67
N ASN A 237 7.75 11.79 20.62
CA ASN A 237 7.86 10.61 21.49
C ASN A 237 9.19 9.85 21.31
N LEU A 238 9.63 9.63 20.07
CA LEU A 238 10.89 8.94 19.78
C LEU A 238 12.11 9.75 20.23
N SER A 239 12.03 11.08 20.21
CA SER A 239 13.11 11.97 20.64
C SER A 239 13.17 12.16 22.17
N GLY A 240 12.27 11.53 22.93
CA GLY A 240 12.16 11.70 24.37
C GLY A 240 11.63 13.07 24.81
N LYS A 241 11.22 13.93 23.86
CA LYS A 241 10.49 15.17 24.15
C LYS A 241 9.09 14.77 24.62
N THR A 242 8.92 14.70 25.93
CA THR A 242 7.65 14.33 26.56
C THR A 242 6.64 15.46 26.33
N THR A 243 6.02 15.49 25.15
CA THR A 243 4.84 16.32 24.94
C THR A 243 3.69 15.63 25.65
N SER A 244 3.21 16.21 26.75
CA SER A 244 1.90 15.86 27.31
C SER A 244 0.88 15.95 26.18
N ARG A 245 0.51 14.78 25.67
CA ARG A 245 -0.34 14.61 24.50
C ARG A 245 -1.64 15.40 24.74
N PRO A 246 -2.01 16.40 23.92
CA PRO A 246 -3.39 16.86 23.95
C PRO A 246 -4.23 15.65 23.56
N VAL A 247 -5.17 15.27 24.42
CA VAL A 247 -6.14 14.22 24.13
C VAL A 247 -6.91 14.69 22.90
N ILE A 248 -6.59 14.14 21.74
CA ILE A 248 -7.42 14.29 20.54
C ILE A 248 -8.65 13.45 20.83
N THR A 249 -9.65 14.09 21.43
CA THR A 249 -11.00 13.56 21.49
C THR A 249 -11.47 13.44 20.05
N GLU A 250 -11.59 12.21 19.54
CA GLU A 250 -12.27 11.94 18.28
C GLU A 250 -13.68 12.53 18.39
N GLN A 251 -13.88 13.74 17.88
CA GLN A 251 -15.23 14.26 17.64
C GLN A 251 -15.81 13.44 16.51
N LYS A 252 -16.46 12.33 16.86
CA LYS A 252 -17.41 11.66 15.97
C LYS A 252 -18.59 12.58 15.77
N THR A 253 -18.52 13.42 14.76
CA THR A 253 -19.67 14.14 14.23
C THR A 253 -20.64 13.10 13.68
N LYS A 254 -21.59 12.65 14.50
CA LYS A 254 -22.72 11.85 14.03
C LYS A 254 -23.69 12.79 13.33
N THR A 255 -23.53 12.97 12.03
CA THR A 255 -24.54 13.60 11.18
C THR A 255 -25.76 12.68 11.14
N LYS A 256 -26.80 13.02 11.92
CA LYS A 256 -28.05 12.27 11.95
C LYS A 256 -29.00 12.89 10.93
N THR A 257 -28.90 12.46 9.68
CA THR A 257 -29.83 12.89 8.62
C THR A 257 -31.21 12.34 8.91
N LYS A 258 -32.14 13.20 9.34
CA LYS A 258 -33.55 12.84 9.54
C LYS A 258 -34.25 12.91 8.18
N GLN A 259 -34.46 11.76 7.56
CA GLN A 259 -35.14 11.66 6.28
C GLN A 259 -36.66 11.76 6.50
N THR A 260 -37.25 12.93 6.24
CA THR A 260 -38.69 13.11 6.29
C THR A 260 -39.30 12.50 5.03
N THR A 261 -40.03 11.39 5.18
CA THR A 261 -40.69 10.70 4.06
C THR A 261 -42.02 11.39 3.75
N THR A 262 -42.07 12.18 2.69
CA THR A 262 -43.34 12.74 2.18
C THR A 262 -44.10 11.64 1.44
N LYS A 263 -45.21 11.19 2.04
CA LYS A 263 -46.07 10.15 1.48
C LYS A 263 -46.94 10.73 0.36
N SER A 264 -46.50 10.59 -0.89
CA SER A 264 -47.37 10.87 -2.04
C SER A 264 -48.44 9.79 -2.16
N THR A 265 -49.71 10.19 -2.14
CA THR A 265 -50.86 9.32 -2.38
C THR A 265 -51.30 9.52 -3.82
N THR A 266 -51.03 8.55 -4.69
CA THR A 266 -51.54 8.53 -6.07
C THR A 266 -52.88 7.80 -6.09
N GLN A 267 -53.98 8.53 -6.34
CA GLN A 267 -55.24 7.94 -6.79
C GLN A 267 -55.12 7.65 -8.29
N ASN A 268 -55.42 6.42 -8.67
CA ASN A 268 -55.66 6.03 -10.05
C ASN A 268 -57.05 6.54 -10.45
N ASP A 269 -57.13 7.26 -11.57
CA ASP A 269 -58.30 7.21 -12.43
C ASP A 269 -57.92 7.35 -13.92
N ASP A 270 -58.66 6.55 -14.67
CA ASP A 270 -58.86 6.36 -16.10
C ASP A 270 -58.44 7.45 -17.11
N LYS A 271 -57.70 7.01 -18.15
CA LYS A 271 -57.94 7.24 -19.60
C LYS A 271 -58.16 8.68 -20.12
N SER A 272 -57.09 9.27 -20.68
CA SER A 272 -57.04 9.77 -22.08
C SER A 272 -55.66 10.31 -22.43
N GLU A 273 -55.30 10.22 -23.71
CA GLU A 273 -54.11 10.81 -24.33
C GLU A 273 -54.08 12.35 -24.18
N GLU A 274 -53.00 12.89 -23.61
CA GLU A 274 -52.27 14.10 -24.04
C GLU A 274 -51.13 14.38 -23.05
N GLU A 275 -49.96 14.79 -23.56
CA GLU A 275 -48.75 15.11 -22.79
C GLU A 275 -48.93 16.40 -21.97
N PRO A 276 -48.41 16.43 -20.73
CA PRO A 276 -47.80 17.66 -20.25
C PRO A 276 -46.42 17.46 -19.61
N GLU A 277 -45.49 18.34 -19.96
CA GLU A 277 -44.25 18.58 -19.23
C GLU A 277 -44.57 19.17 -17.85
N VAL A 278 -44.10 18.53 -16.78
CA VAL A 278 -44.19 19.05 -15.42
C VAL A 278 -42.77 19.14 -14.85
N GLU A 279 -42.25 20.36 -14.75
CA GLU A 279 -41.06 20.68 -13.96
C GLU A 279 -41.44 20.64 -12.47
N THR A 280 -40.93 19.65 -11.73
CA THR A 280 -41.00 19.60 -10.27
C THR A 280 -39.67 20.08 -9.68
N GLU A 281 -39.63 21.33 -9.22
CA GLU A 281 -38.57 21.82 -8.34
C GLU A 281 -38.77 21.23 -6.93
N THR A 282 -37.75 20.55 -6.42
CA THR A 282 -37.75 19.98 -5.06
C THR A 282 -36.75 20.76 -4.22
N GLU A 283 -37.22 21.73 -3.44
CA GLU A 283 -36.37 22.40 -2.45
C GLU A 283 -36.16 21.47 -1.25
N THR A 284 -34.89 21.23 -0.91
CA THR A 284 -34.50 20.44 0.27
C THR A 284 -33.91 21.39 1.31
N GLU A 285 -34.68 21.70 2.36
CA GLU A 285 -34.15 22.39 3.54
C GLU A 285 -33.40 21.39 4.43
N VAL A 286 -32.13 21.69 4.73
CA VAL A 286 -31.29 20.92 5.66
C VAL A 286 -31.07 21.75 6.91
N GLU A 287 -31.84 21.48 7.96
CA GLU A 287 -31.53 21.98 9.30
C GLU A 287 -30.44 21.12 9.94
N THR A 288 -29.35 21.75 10.38
CA THR A 288 -28.24 21.08 11.06
C THR A 288 -28.23 21.51 12.53
N GLU A 289 -28.62 20.62 13.44
CA GLU A 289 -28.43 20.81 14.87
C GLU A 289 -27.12 20.15 15.32
N VAL A 290 -26.23 20.92 15.95
CA VAL A 290 -24.97 20.44 16.51
C VAL A 290 -25.11 20.34 18.03
N GLU A 291 -25.29 19.13 18.54
CA GLU A 291 -25.24 18.85 19.98
C GLU A 291 -23.81 18.47 20.38
N THR A 292 -23.26 19.16 21.38
CA THR A 292 -21.89 18.94 21.87
C THR A 292 -21.98 18.40 23.30
N ASP A 293 -21.70 17.12 23.48
CA ASP A 293 -21.60 16.49 24.81
C ASP A 293 -20.13 16.35 25.21
N VAL A 294 -19.74 16.98 26.31
CA VAL A 294 -18.38 16.92 26.87
C VAL A 294 -18.41 16.00 28.09
N GLN A 295 -17.88 14.79 27.94
CA GLN A 295 -17.66 13.88 29.07
C GLN A 295 -16.17 13.91 29.46
N THR A 296 -15.87 14.42 30.65
CA THR A 296 -14.56 14.30 31.30
C THR A 296 -14.60 13.13 32.27
N THR A 297 -13.74 12.14 32.07
CA THR A 297 -13.47 11.09 33.06
C THR A 297 -12.03 11.23 33.56
N ASP A 298 -11.90 11.63 34.82
CA ASP A 298 -10.64 11.56 35.57
C ASP A 298 -10.36 10.10 35.93
N ASN A 299 -9.19 9.58 35.54
CA ASN A 299 -8.70 8.28 35.98
C ASN A 299 -7.41 8.49 36.80
N GLU A 300 -7.53 8.33 38.12
CA GLU A 300 -6.40 8.08 39.02
C GLU A 300 -5.82 6.68 38.74
N VAL A 301 -4.50 6.59 38.66
CA VAL A 301 -3.76 5.32 38.50
C VAL A 301 -3.09 4.99 39.82
N GLU A 302 -3.58 3.96 40.49
CA GLU A 302 -2.92 3.27 41.60
C GLU A 302 -1.79 2.35 41.11
N THR A 303 -0.77 2.25 41.95
CA THR A 303 0.51 1.56 41.79
C THR A 303 0.46 0.02 41.91
N GLU A 304 1.55 -0.58 41.44
CA GLU A 304 1.93 -2.00 41.21
C GLU A 304 1.58 -3.04 42.30
N PRO A 305 1.72 -4.35 41.99
CA PRO A 305 2.98 -5.01 42.38
C PRO A 305 3.57 -6.04 41.39
N GLU A 306 4.84 -6.33 41.70
CA GLU A 306 5.83 -7.25 41.14
C GLU A 306 5.33 -8.62 40.69
N VAL A 307 5.88 -9.13 39.58
CA VAL A 307 5.83 -10.55 39.23
C VAL A 307 7.20 -11.04 38.77
N GLU A 308 7.53 -12.20 39.31
CA GLU A 308 8.81 -12.90 39.37
C GLU A 308 9.37 -13.31 38.00
N THR A 309 10.70 -13.37 37.97
CA THR A 309 11.55 -13.85 36.88
C THR A 309 11.54 -15.38 36.79
N GLU A 310 11.17 -15.92 35.63
CA GLU A 310 11.57 -17.28 35.24
C GLU A 310 12.55 -17.23 34.06
N THR A 311 13.73 -17.78 34.35
CA THR A 311 14.82 -18.13 33.45
C THR A 311 14.36 -19.12 32.39
N ASN A 312 14.74 -18.90 31.13
CA ASN A 312 14.68 -19.95 30.12
C ASN A 312 15.97 -20.04 29.31
N GLU A 313 16.36 -21.29 29.10
CA GLU A 313 17.70 -21.73 28.76
C GLU A 313 18.10 -21.46 27.31
N ASN A 314 19.40 -21.22 27.20
CA ASN A 314 20.20 -21.02 26.01
C ASN A 314 20.13 -22.26 25.10
N THR A 315 19.63 -22.13 23.88
CA THR A 315 19.82 -23.16 22.84
C THR A 315 20.76 -22.60 21.78
N GLU A 316 21.96 -23.17 21.73
CA GLU A 316 22.97 -22.96 20.70
C GLU A 316 22.40 -23.33 19.33
N ALA A 317 22.55 -22.43 18.35
CA ALA A 317 22.37 -22.73 16.93
C ALA A 317 23.62 -22.27 16.21
N GLU A 318 24.55 -23.22 16.04
CA GLU A 318 25.67 -23.15 15.12
C GLU A 318 25.19 -23.20 13.66
N GLY A 319 25.92 -22.50 12.78
CA GLY A 319 26.03 -22.85 11.36
C GLY A 319 25.05 -22.17 10.41
N VAL A 320 25.29 -20.90 10.09
CA VAL A 320 24.82 -20.32 8.81
C VAL A 320 25.95 -20.50 7.78
N PRO A 321 25.72 -21.18 6.65
CA PRO A 321 26.70 -21.25 5.58
C PRO A 321 26.83 -19.88 4.89
N GLU A 322 28.08 -19.46 4.71
CA GLU A 322 28.50 -18.34 3.87
C GLU A 322 27.84 -18.50 2.49
N THR A 323 27.02 -17.54 2.10
CA THR A 323 26.37 -17.49 0.78
C THR A 323 27.19 -16.60 -0.14
N GLU A 324 27.18 -16.97 -1.41
CA GLU A 324 28.11 -16.67 -2.51
C GLU A 324 28.30 -15.19 -2.91
N ASP A 325 27.75 -14.25 -2.14
CA ASP A 325 27.84 -12.80 -2.38
C ASP A 325 29.24 -12.22 -2.05
N ASP A 326 30.09 -12.96 -1.32
CA ASP A 326 31.45 -12.51 -0.99
C ASP A 326 32.46 -12.72 -2.13
N ALA A 327 32.20 -13.62 -3.08
CA ALA A 327 33.10 -13.87 -4.19
C ALA A 327 33.09 -12.72 -5.23
N GLU A 328 31.90 -12.19 -5.56
CA GLU A 328 31.78 -11.04 -6.48
C GLU A 328 32.30 -9.74 -5.85
N LEU A 329 32.10 -9.55 -4.54
CA LEU A 329 32.59 -8.35 -3.86
C LEU A 329 34.12 -8.36 -3.72
N GLN A 330 34.73 -9.53 -3.51
CA GLN A 330 36.19 -9.69 -3.52
C GLN A 330 36.79 -9.50 -4.91
N ASP A 331 36.12 -9.94 -5.98
CA ASP A 331 36.58 -9.73 -7.36
C ASP A 331 36.53 -8.24 -7.76
N LEU A 332 35.49 -7.51 -7.32
CA LEU A 332 35.39 -6.05 -7.50
C LEU A 332 36.44 -5.28 -6.69
N LEU A 333 36.73 -5.71 -5.47
CA LEU A 333 37.77 -5.10 -4.63
C LEU A 333 39.19 -5.42 -5.12
N ALA A 334 39.41 -6.55 -5.77
CA ALA A 334 40.68 -6.90 -6.39
C ALA A 334 40.95 -6.03 -7.63
N LYS A 335 39.92 -5.77 -8.47
CA LYS A 335 40.02 -4.88 -9.64
C LYS A 335 40.31 -3.43 -9.28
N LEU A 336 39.86 -2.95 -8.12
CA LEU A 336 40.13 -1.60 -7.63
C LEU A 336 41.53 -1.41 -7.02
N LYS A 337 42.28 -2.49 -6.78
CA LYS A 337 43.65 -2.44 -6.23
C LYS A 337 44.74 -2.67 -7.29
N SER A 338 44.34 -2.95 -8.54
CA SER A 338 45.24 -3.20 -9.67
C SER A 338 45.42 -2.00 -10.61
N ASP A 339 44.79 -0.87 -10.31
CA ASP A 339 45.12 0.47 -10.83
C ASP A 339 45.79 1.29 -9.71
#